data_AF-A0A0T1X6D3-F1
#
_entry.id   AF-A0A0T1X6D3-F1
#
_cell.length_a   1.000
_cell.length_b   1.000
_cell.length_c   1.000
_cell.angle_alpha   90.00
_cell.angle_beta   90.00
_cell.angle_gamma   90.00
#
_symmetry.space_group_name_H-M   'P 1'
#
loop_
_entity.id
_entity.type
_entity.pdbx_description
1 polymer ?
#
loop_
_entity_poly.entity_id
_entity_poly.type
_entity_poly.pdbx_seq_one_letter_code
_entity_poly.pdbx_strand_id
1 'polypeptide(L)'
;MPLIDLPPFAADLLADFERLGTVRVDTPVIQPAEPFLDMAGEDLRRRIFMTESETGKSLCLRPEFTIPVCLRHIETASGTPQRYSYLGQVFRQRRQGASEFYQAGIEDLGETDVASADARALSDAIAILSAHLPGRSLRVTLGDQSVFEAVISACGLPAGWQKRLIHAFGNPARIETLLTRLSRPQPVTGLSPEIEALLVSGDEATLVAHLDETMEATGYSTNASRSPKEIAERLKEKRALEKTALDGATLGILRDFLSLDLSLAAAPAALFAFAEKAGLALDGALQRFEARVEALGRAGVDPAPITYRAAFGRPLDYYTGLVFEIGIDGSLDVLAGGGRFDRLMTLLGARQRIPAVGFALWLDRIDQALAPQNGEAAQ
;
A
#
# COMPACT_ATOMS: atom_id res chain seq x y z
N MET A 1 -40.10 -3.64 -0.87
CA MET A 1 -38.70 -4.11 -0.77
C MET A 1 -37.94 -3.07 0.00
N PRO A 2 -37.22 -3.40 1.08
CA PRO A 2 -36.31 -2.42 1.67
C PRO A 2 -35.25 -2.07 0.63
N LEU A 3 -35.08 -0.78 0.38
CA LEU A 3 -34.23 -0.14 -0.62
C LEU A 3 -32.73 -0.17 -0.25
N ILE A 4 -32.28 -1.22 0.46
CA ILE A 4 -30.91 -1.28 0.97
C ILE A 4 -30.34 -2.66 0.66
N ASP A 5 -29.56 -2.75 -0.43
CA ASP A 5 -28.76 -3.93 -0.83
C ASP A 5 -27.54 -4.15 0.10
N LEU A 6 -27.74 -4.00 1.42
CA LEU A 6 -26.72 -4.35 2.39
C LEU A 6 -26.71 -5.87 2.61
N PRO A 7 -25.52 -6.49 2.81
CA PRO A 7 -25.46 -7.89 3.19
C PRO A 7 -26.25 -8.15 4.49
N PRO A 8 -26.85 -9.34 4.67
CA PRO A 8 -27.66 -9.66 5.85
C PRO A 8 -26.94 -9.43 7.19
N PHE A 9 -25.62 -9.62 7.22
CA PHE A 9 -24.77 -9.47 8.40
C PHE A 9 -24.32 -8.03 8.70
N ALA A 10 -24.72 -7.03 7.89
CA ALA A 10 -24.23 -5.66 8.02
C ALA A 10 -24.60 -5.01 9.37
N ALA A 11 -25.77 -5.33 9.93
CA ALA A 11 -26.19 -4.81 11.23
C ALA A 11 -25.31 -5.36 12.37
N ASP A 12 -25.03 -6.66 12.34
CA ASP A 12 -24.16 -7.32 13.33
C ASP A 12 -22.72 -6.80 13.24
N LEU A 13 -22.22 -6.58 12.02
CA LEU A 13 -20.91 -5.98 11.79
C LEU A 13 -20.78 -4.57 12.37
N LEU A 14 -21.83 -3.74 12.23
CA LEU A 14 -21.85 -2.41 12.85
C LEU A 14 -21.84 -2.50 14.38
N ALA A 15 -22.55 -3.47 14.95
CA ALA A 15 -22.54 -3.71 16.40
C ALA A 15 -21.16 -4.22 16.88
N ASP A 16 -20.43 -5.01 16.08
CA ASP A 16 -19.04 -5.37 16.37
C ASP A 16 -18.14 -4.13 16.45
N PHE A 17 -18.22 -3.23 15.48
CA PHE A 17 -17.43 -2.00 15.48
C PHE A 17 -17.74 -1.09 16.68
N GLU A 18 -18.99 -1.02 17.11
CA GLU A 18 -19.39 -0.29 18.31
C GLU A 18 -18.79 -0.93 19.58
N ARG A 19 -18.85 -2.26 19.71
CA ARG A 19 -18.20 -3.00 20.82
C ARG A 19 -16.68 -2.78 20.87
N LEU A 20 -16.05 -2.56 19.72
CA LEU A 20 -14.62 -2.23 19.61
C LEU A 20 -14.31 -0.75 19.94
N GLY A 21 -15.30 0.04 20.36
CA GLY A 21 -15.11 1.42 20.80
C GLY A 21 -14.78 2.38 19.65
N THR A 22 -15.30 2.11 18.44
CA THR A 22 -15.09 2.99 17.28
C THR A 22 -16.21 4.02 17.15
N VAL A 23 -15.88 5.18 16.59
CA VAL A 23 -16.87 6.19 16.20
C VAL A 23 -17.25 5.99 14.74
N ARG A 24 -18.54 5.75 14.47
CA ARG A 24 -19.01 5.63 13.09
C ARG A 24 -18.89 6.96 12.36
N VAL A 25 -18.24 6.94 11.21
CA VAL A 25 -18.13 8.09 10.32
C VAL A 25 -18.83 7.80 9.01
N ASP A 26 -19.50 8.81 8.47
CA ASP A 26 -20.00 8.81 7.11
C ASP A 26 -19.22 9.83 6.28
N THR A 27 -18.94 9.47 5.04
CA THR A 27 -18.19 10.29 4.09
C THR A 27 -18.99 10.41 2.79
N PRO A 28 -18.93 11.54 2.07
CA PRO A 28 -19.62 11.67 0.79
C PRO A 28 -19.11 10.65 -0.25
N VAL A 29 -19.98 10.22 -1.17
CA VAL A 29 -19.56 9.35 -2.29
C VAL A 29 -18.67 10.10 -3.28
N ILE A 30 -18.99 11.36 -3.57
CA ILE A 30 -18.19 12.21 -4.43
C ILE A 30 -17.04 12.80 -3.63
N GLN A 31 -15.81 12.63 -4.11
CA GLN A 31 -14.59 13.08 -3.45
C GLN A 31 -13.72 13.91 -4.41
N PRO A 32 -12.84 14.80 -3.91
CA PRO A 32 -11.76 15.37 -4.70
C PRO A 32 -10.87 14.26 -5.25
N ALA A 33 -10.52 14.31 -6.54
CA ALA A 33 -9.76 13.22 -7.16
C ALA A 33 -8.26 13.21 -6.81
N GLU A 34 -7.67 14.39 -6.65
CA GLU A 34 -6.23 14.61 -6.48
C GLU A 34 -5.60 13.73 -5.37
N PRO A 35 -6.15 13.67 -4.13
CA PRO A 35 -5.61 12.79 -3.09
C PRO A 35 -5.50 11.31 -3.49
N PHE A 36 -6.45 10.81 -4.27
CA PHE A 36 -6.39 9.43 -4.76
C PHE A 36 -5.39 9.28 -5.90
N LEU A 37 -5.36 10.22 -6.85
CA LEU A 37 -4.46 10.11 -8.00
C LEU A 37 -2.98 10.12 -7.61
N ASP A 38 -2.65 10.77 -6.49
CA ASP A 38 -1.29 10.87 -5.98
C ASP A 38 -0.90 9.71 -5.04
N MET A 39 -1.87 9.09 -4.36
CA MET A 39 -1.60 8.09 -3.29
C MET A 39 -2.04 6.66 -3.62
N ALA A 40 -2.92 6.48 -4.61
CA ALA A 40 -3.57 5.20 -4.89
C ALA A 40 -2.64 4.13 -5.50
N GLY A 41 -1.44 4.50 -5.94
CA GLY A 41 -0.64 3.63 -6.81
C GLY A 41 -1.23 3.49 -8.22
N GLU A 42 -0.40 3.09 -9.17
CA GLU A 42 -0.76 3.03 -10.60
C GLU A 42 -1.98 2.12 -10.87
N ASP A 43 -2.12 1.04 -10.10
CA ASP A 43 -3.12 0.00 -10.32
C ASP A 43 -4.52 0.46 -9.88
N LEU A 44 -4.62 1.07 -8.69
CA LEU A 44 -5.91 1.63 -8.24
C LEU A 44 -6.27 2.86 -9.07
N ARG A 45 -5.31 3.73 -9.40
CA ARG A 45 -5.53 4.94 -10.22
C ARG A 45 -6.26 4.64 -11.53
N ARG A 46 -5.89 3.57 -12.23
CA ARG A 46 -6.53 3.17 -13.51
C ARG A 46 -7.99 2.70 -13.36
N ARG A 47 -8.43 2.40 -12.14
CA ARG A 47 -9.76 1.84 -11.84
C ARG A 47 -10.72 2.86 -11.22
N ILE A 48 -10.28 4.09 -11.00
CA ILE A 48 -11.11 5.14 -10.39
C ILE A 48 -12.11 5.67 -11.42
N PHE A 49 -13.38 5.82 -11.00
CA PHE A 49 -14.37 6.55 -11.80
C PHE A 49 -14.20 8.05 -11.59
N MET A 50 -13.74 8.73 -12.63
CA MET A 50 -13.54 10.18 -12.65
C MET A 50 -14.82 10.90 -13.06
N THR A 51 -15.03 12.09 -12.48
CA THR A 51 -16.08 13.02 -12.86
C THR A 51 -15.57 14.45 -12.67
N GLU A 52 -16.40 15.44 -12.97
CA GLU A 52 -16.02 16.85 -12.96
C GLU A 52 -17.16 17.68 -12.38
N SER A 53 -16.83 18.68 -11.57
CA SER A 53 -17.82 19.66 -11.11
C SER A 53 -18.20 20.62 -12.24
N GLU A 54 -19.30 21.36 -12.09
CA GLU A 54 -19.66 22.47 -13.00
C GLU A 54 -18.57 23.56 -13.12
N THR A 55 -17.69 23.67 -12.13
CA THR A 55 -16.57 24.63 -12.10
C THR A 55 -15.27 24.11 -12.69
N GLY A 56 -15.26 22.91 -13.25
CA GLY A 56 -14.08 22.28 -13.85
C GLY A 56 -13.16 21.51 -12.88
N LYS A 57 -13.51 21.44 -11.59
CA LYS A 57 -12.75 20.66 -10.61
C LYS A 57 -12.85 19.16 -10.87
N SER A 58 -11.70 18.48 -10.85
CA SER A 58 -11.63 17.02 -10.97
C SER A 58 -12.10 16.32 -9.71
N LEU A 59 -13.10 15.47 -9.86
CA LEU A 59 -13.75 14.71 -8.79
C LEU A 59 -13.71 13.21 -9.13
N CYS A 60 -13.99 12.37 -8.14
CA CYS A 60 -14.16 10.94 -8.34
C CYS A 60 -15.28 10.38 -7.47
N LEU A 61 -15.82 9.23 -7.88
CA LEU A 61 -16.52 8.36 -6.95
C LEU A 61 -15.48 7.73 -6.02
N ARG A 62 -15.71 7.76 -4.71
CA ARG A 62 -14.75 7.23 -3.73
C ARG A 62 -14.38 5.77 -4.06
N PRO A 63 -13.10 5.46 -4.30
CA PRO A 63 -12.68 4.09 -4.58
C PRO A 63 -12.43 3.26 -3.31
N GLU A 64 -12.32 3.91 -2.16
CA GLU A 64 -12.01 3.38 -0.83
C GLU A 64 -12.36 4.42 0.26
N PHE A 65 -12.21 4.08 1.54
CA PHE A 65 -12.64 4.91 2.69
C PHE A 65 -11.51 5.58 3.48
N THR A 66 -10.29 5.05 3.47
CA THR A 66 -9.13 5.52 4.24
C THR A 66 -8.89 7.01 4.01
N ILE A 67 -8.74 7.45 2.76
CA ILE A 67 -8.48 8.86 2.43
C ILE A 67 -9.64 9.76 2.87
N PRO A 68 -10.92 9.47 2.53
CA PRO A 68 -12.05 10.25 3.03
C PRO A 68 -12.11 10.36 4.56
N VAL A 69 -11.85 9.28 5.29
CA VAL A 69 -11.85 9.27 6.76
C VAL A 69 -10.71 10.14 7.31
N CYS A 70 -9.52 10.04 6.72
CA CYS A 70 -8.36 10.85 7.10
C CYS A 70 -8.62 12.35 6.85
N LEU A 71 -9.16 12.71 5.68
CA LEU A 71 -9.53 14.09 5.35
C LEU A 71 -10.57 14.64 6.34
N ARG A 72 -11.61 13.86 6.63
CA ARG A 72 -12.65 14.23 7.60
C ARG A 72 -12.07 14.48 8.99
N HIS A 73 -11.15 13.64 9.45
CA HIS A 73 -10.46 13.83 10.73
C HIS A 73 -9.67 15.14 10.78
N ILE A 74 -8.94 15.46 9.70
CA ILE A 74 -8.16 16.70 9.58
C ILE A 74 -9.09 17.93 9.57
N GLU A 75 -10.16 17.90 8.77
CA GLU A 75 -11.14 18.98 8.65
C GLU A 75 -11.84 19.31 9.98
N THR A 76 -12.19 18.26 10.73
CA THR A 76 -12.92 18.40 12.00
C THR A 76 -12.01 18.70 13.18
N ALA A 77 -10.69 18.55 13.04
CA ALA A 77 -9.71 18.70 14.10
C ALA A 77 -10.09 17.91 15.38
N SER A 78 -10.56 16.67 15.20
CA SER A 78 -11.17 15.85 16.26
C SER A 78 -10.22 15.42 17.40
N GLY A 79 -8.95 15.80 17.36
CA GLY A 79 -7.92 15.35 18.31
C GLY A 79 -7.54 13.88 18.13
N THR A 80 -6.40 13.47 18.67
CA THR A 80 -5.87 12.10 18.61
C THR A 80 -5.53 11.58 20.02
N PRO A 81 -5.55 10.25 20.26
CA PRO A 81 -5.90 9.17 19.33
C PRO A 81 -7.41 9.06 19.09
N GLN A 82 -7.81 8.60 17.90
CA GLN A 82 -9.21 8.42 17.53
C GLN A 82 -9.38 7.21 16.61
N ARG A 83 -10.41 6.39 16.89
CA ARG A 83 -10.77 5.22 16.08
C ARG A 83 -12.08 5.48 15.35
N TYR A 84 -12.10 5.30 14.04
CA TYR A 84 -13.27 5.47 13.20
C TYR A 84 -13.68 4.15 12.59
N SER A 85 -14.97 3.89 12.49
CA SER A 85 -15.52 2.82 11.66
C SER A 85 -16.39 3.36 10.55
N TYR A 86 -16.47 2.62 9.45
CA TYR A 86 -17.29 2.97 8.31
C TYR A 86 -17.96 1.74 7.72
N LEU A 87 -19.07 1.96 7.01
CA LEU A 87 -19.73 0.98 6.18
C LEU A 87 -20.45 1.73 5.05
N GLY A 88 -20.11 1.41 3.80
CA GLY A 88 -20.83 1.94 2.65
C GLY A 88 -20.24 1.51 1.31
N GLN A 89 -20.79 2.04 0.23
CA GLN A 89 -20.39 1.66 -1.13
C GLN A 89 -19.09 2.35 -1.55
N VAL A 90 -18.28 1.64 -2.32
CA VAL A 90 -17.10 2.14 -3.03
C VAL A 90 -17.19 1.76 -4.51
N PHE A 91 -16.50 2.52 -5.35
CA PHE A 91 -16.62 2.42 -6.80
C PHE A 91 -15.26 2.19 -7.46
N ARG A 92 -15.11 1.04 -8.12
CA ARG A 92 -13.87 0.67 -8.82
C ARG A 92 -14.18 -0.13 -10.07
N GLN A 93 -13.51 0.16 -11.18
CA GLN A 93 -13.52 -0.70 -12.36
C GLN A 93 -12.89 -2.05 -12.00
N ARG A 94 -13.68 -3.13 -12.04
CA ARG A 94 -13.21 -4.50 -11.81
C ARG A 94 -13.20 -5.26 -13.13
N ARG A 95 -12.27 -6.23 -13.27
CA ARG A 95 -12.27 -7.15 -14.41
C ARG A 95 -13.52 -8.04 -14.44
N GLN A 96 -14.06 -8.35 -13.26
CA GLN A 96 -15.25 -9.18 -13.06
C GLN A 96 -16.05 -8.65 -11.86
N GLY A 97 -17.38 -8.82 -11.91
CA GLY A 97 -18.31 -8.36 -10.89
C GLY A 97 -18.78 -6.91 -11.09
N ALA A 98 -19.61 -6.43 -10.17
CA ALA A 98 -20.12 -5.06 -10.20
C ALA A 98 -19.03 -4.03 -9.86
N SER A 99 -19.11 -2.86 -10.51
CA SER A 99 -18.19 -1.75 -10.27
C SER A 99 -18.48 -0.97 -8.98
N GLU A 100 -19.62 -1.25 -8.36
CA GLU A 100 -20.06 -0.73 -7.07
C GLU A 100 -20.22 -1.90 -6.11
N PHE A 101 -19.70 -1.77 -4.90
CA PHE A 101 -19.77 -2.79 -3.87
C PHE A 101 -19.49 -2.20 -2.49
N TYR A 102 -19.83 -2.93 -1.43
CA TYR A 102 -19.69 -2.45 -0.06
C TYR A 102 -18.30 -2.75 0.52
N GLN A 103 -17.79 -1.77 1.25
CA GLN A 103 -16.68 -1.95 2.18
C GLN A 103 -17.09 -1.46 3.56
N ALA A 104 -16.49 -2.09 4.56
CA ALA A 104 -16.60 -1.70 5.95
C ALA A 104 -15.22 -1.83 6.60
N GLY A 105 -14.91 -1.06 7.64
CA GLY A 105 -13.55 -1.09 8.17
C GLY A 105 -13.35 -0.17 9.35
N ILE A 106 -12.11 -0.17 9.85
CA ILE A 106 -11.66 0.66 10.96
C ILE A 106 -10.38 1.39 10.55
N GLU A 107 -10.33 2.70 10.81
CA GLU A 107 -9.10 3.50 10.80
C GLU A 107 -8.75 3.95 12.23
N ASP A 108 -7.54 3.64 12.67
CA ASP A 108 -6.98 4.01 13.96
C ASP A 108 -5.93 5.11 13.76
N LEU A 109 -6.25 6.33 14.19
CA LEU A 109 -5.48 7.53 13.92
C LEU A 109 -4.86 8.09 15.20
N GLY A 110 -3.54 8.18 15.22
CA GLY A 110 -2.77 8.90 16.24
C GLY A 110 -2.36 8.08 17.46
N GLU A 111 -2.57 6.76 17.47
CA GLU A 111 -1.97 5.89 18.48
C GLU A 111 -0.44 5.84 18.30
N THR A 112 0.27 6.12 19.39
CA THR A 112 1.74 6.21 19.41
C THR A 112 2.41 4.91 19.79
N ASP A 113 1.71 4.02 20.50
CA ASP A 113 2.14 2.62 20.62
C ASP A 113 1.83 1.89 19.31
N VAL A 114 2.75 2.03 18.37
CA VAL A 114 2.66 1.48 17.01
C VAL A 114 2.48 -0.04 17.03
N ALA A 115 3.20 -0.76 17.90
CA ALA A 115 3.12 -2.22 17.95
C ALA A 115 1.73 -2.67 18.40
N SER A 116 1.19 -2.05 19.45
CA SER A 116 -0.16 -2.36 19.95
C SER A 116 -1.26 -1.94 18.97
N ALA A 117 -1.13 -0.80 18.30
CA ALA A 117 -2.09 -0.35 17.28
C ALA A 117 -2.17 -1.32 16.10
N ASP A 118 -1.00 -1.76 15.62
CA ASP A 118 -0.90 -2.69 14.50
C ASP A 118 -1.43 -4.07 14.85
N ALA A 119 -1.13 -4.55 16.07
CA ALA A 119 -1.67 -5.79 16.60
C ALA A 119 -3.20 -5.73 16.73
N ARG A 120 -3.73 -4.62 17.26
CA ARG A 120 -5.17 -4.37 17.41
C ARG A 120 -5.89 -4.38 16.06
N ALA A 121 -5.36 -3.71 15.04
CA ALA A 121 -5.98 -3.68 13.71
C ALA A 121 -6.08 -5.08 13.08
N LEU A 122 -5.03 -5.90 13.17
CA LEU A 122 -5.07 -7.27 12.65
C LEU A 122 -5.97 -8.18 13.50
N SER A 123 -5.89 -8.07 14.83
CA SER A 123 -6.72 -8.83 15.76
C SER A 123 -8.21 -8.57 15.55
N ASP A 124 -8.61 -7.30 15.42
CA ASP A 124 -10.01 -6.92 15.17
C ASP A 124 -10.51 -7.50 13.84
N ALA A 125 -9.71 -7.41 12.77
CA ALA A 125 -10.07 -7.97 11.47
C ALA A 125 -10.22 -9.50 11.50
N ILE A 126 -9.31 -10.21 12.19
CA ILE A 126 -9.41 -11.67 12.40
C ILE A 126 -10.66 -12.01 13.21
N ALA A 127 -10.88 -11.35 14.35
CA ALA A 127 -11.98 -11.64 15.26
C ALA A 127 -13.35 -11.43 14.57
N ILE A 128 -13.51 -10.33 13.83
CA ILE A 128 -14.71 -10.07 13.04
C ILE A 128 -14.92 -11.16 12.00
N LEU A 129 -13.91 -11.47 11.18
CA LEU A 129 -14.06 -12.51 10.15
C LEU A 129 -14.37 -13.89 10.76
N SER A 130 -13.73 -14.26 11.86
CA SER A 130 -14.02 -15.53 12.55
C SER A 130 -15.43 -15.60 13.11
N ALA A 131 -15.97 -14.49 13.64
CA ALA A 131 -17.34 -14.42 14.13
C ALA A 131 -18.38 -14.54 13.01
N HIS A 132 -18.10 -13.95 11.85
CA HIS A 132 -19.00 -13.93 10.70
C HIS A 132 -18.83 -15.11 9.75
N LEU A 133 -17.78 -15.94 9.89
CA LEU A 133 -17.52 -17.11 9.05
C LEU A 133 -17.25 -18.36 9.89
N PRO A 134 -18.22 -18.80 10.71
CA PRO A 134 -18.03 -19.92 11.62
C PRO A 134 -17.67 -21.20 10.84
N GLY A 135 -16.65 -21.91 11.32
CA GLY A 135 -16.17 -23.16 10.70
C GLY A 135 -15.32 -22.98 9.44
N ARG A 136 -15.01 -21.75 9.02
CA ARG A 136 -14.05 -21.47 7.94
C ARG A 136 -12.67 -21.20 8.54
N SER A 137 -11.65 -21.89 8.04
CA SER A 137 -10.25 -21.58 8.37
C SER A 137 -9.80 -20.33 7.62
N LEU A 138 -9.32 -19.33 8.38
CA LEU A 138 -8.81 -18.09 7.81
C LEU A 138 -7.34 -18.26 7.41
N ARG A 139 -7.00 -17.80 6.20
CA ARG A 139 -5.62 -17.62 5.75
C ARG A 139 -5.22 -16.17 5.98
N VAL A 140 -4.16 -15.94 6.76
CA VAL A 140 -3.62 -14.60 7.01
C VAL A 140 -2.21 -14.50 6.43
N THR A 141 -1.98 -13.53 5.55
CA THR A 141 -0.64 -13.20 5.05
C THR A 141 -0.23 -11.83 5.56
N LEU A 142 0.98 -11.73 6.09
CA LEU A 142 1.58 -10.51 6.63
C LEU A 142 2.88 -10.16 5.90
N GLY A 143 3.10 -8.88 5.69
CA GLY A 143 4.37 -8.31 5.27
C GLY A 143 4.69 -7.03 6.05
N ASP A 144 5.91 -6.53 5.89
CA ASP A 144 6.33 -5.30 6.55
C ASP A 144 7.23 -4.46 5.63
N GLN A 145 6.67 -3.35 5.15
CA GLN A 145 7.39 -2.44 4.27
C GLN A 145 8.55 -1.74 5.00
N SER A 146 8.44 -1.51 6.31
CA SER A 146 9.51 -0.86 7.07
C SER A 146 10.75 -1.75 7.21
N VAL A 147 10.55 -3.08 7.27
CA VAL A 147 11.66 -4.05 7.23
C VAL A 147 12.29 -4.06 5.84
N PHE A 148 11.48 -4.08 4.77
CA PHE A 148 11.99 -3.99 3.40
C PHE A 148 12.78 -2.70 3.15
N GLU A 149 12.24 -1.54 3.56
CA GLU A 149 12.93 -0.24 3.49
C GLU A 149 14.27 -0.26 4.23
N ALA A 150 14.32 -0.90 5.41
CA ALA A 150 15.55 -1.04 6.19
C ALA A 150 16.60 -1.90 5.47
N VAL A 151 16.20 -3.03 4.88
CA VAL A 151 17.09 -3.90 4.09
C VAL A 151 17.66 -3.13 2.89
N ILE A 152 16.79 -2.45 2.13
CA ILE A 152 17.17 -1.64 0.97
C ILE A 152 18.17 -0.53 1.35
N SER A 153 17.94 0.12 2.50
CA SER A 153 18.84 1.15 3.02
C SER A 153 20.19 0.58 3.45
N ALA A 154 20.19 -0.53 4.18
CA ALA A 154 21.40 -1.18 4.69
C ALA A 154 22.27 -1.78 3.57
N CYS A 155 21.67 -2.16 2.43
CA CYS A 155 22.38 -2.59 1.23
C CYS A 155 23.16 -1.45 0.52
N GLY A 156 23.06 -0.20 0.96
CA GLY A 156 23.85 0.91 0.40
C GLY A 156 23.47 1.30 -1.03
N LEU A 157 22.24 1.00 -1.45
CA LEU A 157 21.75 1.29 -2.80
C LEU A 157 21.69 2.81 -3.08
N PRO A 158 21.89 3.27 -4.32
CA PRO A 158 21.65 4.67 -4.66
C PRO A 158 20.20 5.08 -4.37
N ALA A 159 19.99 6.31 -3.89
CA ALA A 159 18.67 6.79 -3.44
C ALA A 159 17.55 6.61 -4.48
N GLY A 160 17.83 6.84 -5.77
CA GLY A 160 16.84 6.63 -6.83
C GLY A 160 16.46 5.15 -7.03
N TRP A 161 17.38 4.21 -6.80
CA TRP A 161 17.08 2.78 -6.83
C TRP A 161 16.30 2.35 -5.59
N GLN A 162 16.65 2.87 -4.42
CA GLN A 162 15.87 2.65 -3.20
C GLN A 162 14.42 3.06 -3.42
N LYS A 163 14.17 4.31 -3.87
CA LYS A 163 12.83 4.82 -4.18
C LYS A 163 12.08 3.92 -5.16
N ARG A 164 12.73 3.47 -6.24
CA ARG A 164 12.10 2.61 -7.26
C ARG A 164 11.72 1.24 -6.72
N LEU A 165 12.56 0.63 -5.90
CA LEU A 165 12.29 -0.67 -5.27
C LEU A 165 11.20 -0.57 -4.21
N ILE A 166 11.25 0.46 -3.36
CA ILE A 166 10.22 0.75 -2.35
C ILE A 166 8.85 0.97 -3.01
N HIS A 167 8.78 1.79 -4.06
CA HIS A 167 7.54 2.01 -4.82
C HIS A 167 7.06 0.73 -5.58
N ALA A 168 7.95 -0.19 -5.88
CA ALA A 168 7.58 -1.46 -6.48
C ALA A 168 7.16 -2.52 -5.44
N PHE A 169 7.29 -2.23 -4.15
CA PHE A 169 6.92 -3.16 -3.09
C PHE A 169 5.44 -3.52 -3.18
N GLY A 170 5.12 -4.80 -3.04
CA GLY A 170 3.77 -5.31 -3.31
C GLY A 170 3.45 -5.61 -4.77
N ASN A 171 4.38 -5.37 -5.70
CA ASN A 171 4.29 -5.83 -7.08
C ASN A 171 5.50 -6.73 -7.44
N PRO A 172 5.40 -8.05 -7.22
CA PRO A 172 6.51 -8.98 -7.44
C PRO A 172 7.08 -8.93 -8.85
N ALA A 173 6.23 -8.81 -9.88
CA ALA A 173 6.67 -8.70 -11.27
C ALA A 173 7.51 -7.44 -11.53
N ARG A 174 7.12 -6.31 -10.91
CA ARG A 174 7.86 -5.04 -10.99
C ARG A 174 9.17 -5.11 -10.23
N ILE A 175 9.20 -5.73 -9.03
CA ILE A 175 10.45 -5.98 -8.29
C ILE A 175 11.41 -6.81 -9.12
N GLU A 176 10.96 -7.95 -9.66
CA GLU A 176 11.81 -8.83 -10.48
C GLU A 176 12.36 -8.12 -11.73
N THR A 177 11.55 -7.29 -12.37
CA THR A 177 11.99 -6.45 -13.50
C THR A 177 13.09 -5.47 -13.07
N LEU A 178 12.95 -4.83 -11.90
CA LEU A 178 13.94 -3.89 -11.37
C LEU A 178 15.23 -4.61 -10.96
N LEU A 179 15.14 -5.76 -10.28
CA LEU A 179 16.31 -6.58 -9.92
C LEU A 179 17.05 -7.09 -11.16
N THR A 180 16.31 -7.48 -12.20
CA THR A 180 16.90 -7.89 -13.49
C THR A 180 17.63 -6.71 -14.15
N ARG A 181 17.04 -5.50 -14.16
CA ARG A 181 17.71 -4.30 -14.68
C ARG A 181 18.95 -3.92 -13.87
N LEU A 182 18.92 -4.08 -12.55
CA LEU A 182 20.08 -3.86 -11.69
C LEU A 182 21.22 -4.85 -11.94
N SER A 183 20.89 -6.07 -12.39
CA SER A 183 21.87 -7.09 -12.76
C SER A 183 22.52 -6.85 -14.14
N ARG A 184 21.91 -6.02 -14.99
CA ARG A 184 22.36 -5.73 -16.36
C ARG A 184 22.06 -4.26 -16.72
N PRO A 185 23.04 -3.34 -16.64
CA PRO A 185 22.82 -1.94 -17.01
C PRO A 185 22.35 -1.87 -18.47
N GLN A 186 21.16 -1.30 -18.68
CA GLN A 186 20.61 -1.05 -20.02
C GLN A 186 20.80 0.43 -20.39
N PRO A 187 21.22 0.75 -21.62
CA PRO A 187 21.32 2.14 -22.08
C PRO A 187 19.94 2.81 -22.15
N VAL A 188 19.87 4.12 -21.90
CA VAL A 188 18.64 4.89 -22.11
C VAL A 188 18.24 4.76 -23.58
N THR A 189 17.08 4.15 -23.86
CA THR A 189 16.54 4.10 -25.23
C THR A 189 15.52 5.20 -25.45
N GLY A 190 15.48 5.78 -26.65
CA GLY A 190 14.45 6.75 -27.06
C GLY A 190 14.76 8.21 -26.78
N LEU A 191 16.03 8.54 -26.50
CA LEU A 191 16.50 9.93 -26.53
C LEU A 191 17.01 10.28 -27.92
N SER A 192 16.92 11.56 -28.31
CA SER A 192 17.57 12.03 -29.52
C SER A 192 19.09 12.06 -29.32
N PRO A 193 19.90 11.91 -30.39
CA PRO A 193 21.35 11.99 -30.30
C PRO A 193 21.86 13.27 -29.64
N GLU A 194 21.13 14.38 -29.82
CA GLU A 194 21.45 15.69 -29.26
C GLU A 194 21.26 15.70 -27.74
N ILE A 195 20.14 15.17 -27.24
CA ILE A 195 19.89 15.05 -25.79
C ILE A 195 20.90 14.09 -25.15
N GLU A 196 21.25 12.99 -25.84
CA GLU A 196 22.30 12.10 -25.35
C GLU A 196 23.66 12.81 -25.24
N ALA A 197 24.06 13.57 -26.25
CA ALA A 197 25.30 14.33 -26.25
C ALA A 197 25.33 15.38 -25.12
N LEU A 198 24.21 16.10 -24.90
CA LEU A 198 24.08 17.07 -23.82
C LEU A 198 24.09 16.42 -22.43
N LEU A 199 23.50 15.24 -22.30
CA LEU A 199 23.62 14.45 -21.08
C LEU A 199 25.07 14.01 -20.87
N VAL A 200 25.79 13.59 -21.93
CA VAL A 200 27.22 13.20 -21.89
C VAL A 200 28.11 14.34 -21.45
N SER A 201 27.91 15.55 -21.99
CA SER A 201 28.72 16.72 -21.67
C SER A 201 28.54 17.18 -20.21
N GLY A 202 27.37 16.89 -19.62
CA GLY A 202 27.03 17.32 -18.26
C GLY A 202 26.63 18.79 -18.16
N ASP A 203 26.49 19.48 -19.30
CA ASP A 203 26.08 20.88 -19.38
C ASP A 203 24.56 21.01 -19.21
N GLU A 204 24.16 21.23 -17.96
CA GLU A 204 22.77 21.34 -17.58
C GLU A 204 22.08 22.57 -18.16
N ALA A 205 22.78 23.71 -18.25
CA ALA A 205 22.20 24.95 -18.77
C ALA A 205 21.78 24.77 -20.23
N THR A 206 22.66 24.15 -21.03
CA THR A 206 22.40 23.88 -22.45
C THR A 206 21.33 22.79 -22.63
N LEU A 207 21.30 21.77 -21.76
CA LEU A 207 20.23 20.77 -21.77
C LEU A 207 18.85 21.38 -21.47
N VAL A 208 18.76 22.26 -20.47
CA VAL A 208 17.51 22.94 -20.11
C VAL A 208 17.04 23.86 -21.24
N ALA A 209 17.95 24.67 -21.81
CA ALA A 209 17.62 25.55 -22.93
C ALA A 209 17.11 24.76 -24.15
N HIS A 210 17.77 23.65 -24.49
CA HIS A 210 17.34 22.79 -25.59
C HIS A 210 15.96 22.14 -25.36
N LEU A 211 15.68 21.71 -24.14
CA LEU A 211 14.37 21.17 -23.77
C LEU A 211 13.27 22.25 -23.84
N ASP A 212 13.57 23.47 -23.41
CA ASP A 212 12.65 24.61 -23.46
C ASP A 212 12.28 24.96 -24.90
N GLU A 213 13.28 25.14 -25.78
CA GLU A 213 13.08 25.38 -27.21
C GLU A 213 12.26 24.26 -27.87
N THR A 214 12.53 23.01 -27.51
CA THR A 214 11.77 21.85 -28.04
C THR A 214 10.32 21.87 -27.58
N MET A 215 10.07 22.23 -26.32
CA MET A 215 8.72 22.31 -25.74
C MET A 215 7.92 23.47 -26.35
N GLU A 216 8.56 24.60 -26.64
CA GLU A 216 7.94 25.72 -27.35
C GLU A 216 7.63 25.34 -28.81
N ALA A 217 8.58 24.77 -29.53
CA ALA A 217 8.42 24.40 -30.94
C ALA A 217 7.35 23.33 -31.17
N THR A 218 7.13 22.45 -30.18
CA THR A 218 6.09 21.41 -30.24
C THR A 218 4.75 21.85 -29.65
N GLY A 219 4.66 23.07 -29.12
CA GLY A 219 3.45 23.61 -28.48
C GLY A 219 3.10 22.96 -27.13
N TYR A 220 4.01 22.19 -26.54
CA TYR A 220 3.83 21.51 -25.26
C TYR A 220 4.02 22.45 -24.05
N SER A 221 4.70 23.59 -24.20
CA SER A 221 5.03 24.51 -23.09
C SER A 221 3.79 25.04 -22.34
N THR A 222 2.66 25.19 -23.01
CA THR A 222 1.41 25.74 -22.42
C THR A 222 0.63 24.74 -21.56
N ASN A 223 0.88 23.43 -21.72
CA ASN A 223 0.15 22.35 -21.04
C ASN A 223 1.07 21.36 -20.32
N ALA A 224 2.35 21.71 -20.14
CA ALA A 224 3.32 20.80 -19.54
C ALA A 224 3.15 20.69 -18.02
N SER A 225 3.08 19.46 -17.52
CA SER A 225 3.05 19.16 -16.08
C SER A 225 4.41 19.32 -15.39
N ARG A 226 5.48 19.60 -16.15
CA ARG A 226 6.87 19.74 -15.67
C ARG A 226 7.60 20.81 -16.46
N SER A 227 8.44 21.57 -15.78
CA SER A 227 9.36 22.52 -16.37
C SER A 227 10.51 21.83 -17.12
N PRO A 228 11.14 22.49 -18.11
CA PRO A 228 12.34 21.99 -18.78
C PRO A 228 13.46 21.60 -17.80
N LYS A 229 13.61 22.36 -16.71
CA LYS A 229 14.56 22.07 -15.63
C LYS A 229 14.26 20.76 -14.93
N GLU A 230 13.02 20.52 -14.51
CA GLU A 230 12.62 19.26 -13.88
C GLU A 230 12.78 18.07 -14.83
N ILE A 231 12.57 18.27 -16.13
CA ILE A 231 12.81 17.24 -17.15
C ILE A 231 14.31 16.92 -17.24
N ALA A 232 15.17 17.94 -17.31
CA ALA A 232 16.62 17.79 -17.35
C ALA A 232 17.16 17.05 -16.12
N GLU A 233 16.72 17.44 -14.91
CA GLU A 233 17.10 16.80 -13.65
C GLU A 233 16.72 15.30 -13.64
N ARG A 234 15.49 14.97 -14.09
CA ARG A 234 15.02 13.58 -14.19
C ARG A 234 15.80 12.75 -15.21
N LEU A 235 16.16 13.34 -16.35
CA LEU A 235 16.98 12.67 -17.36
C LEU A 235 18.39 12.37 -16.83
N LYS A 236 19.00 13.32 -16.12
CA LYS A 236 20.29 13.13 -15.44
C LYS A 236 20.21 12.03 -14.38
N GLU A 237 19.20 12.07 -13.51
CA GLU A 237 18.98 11.05 -12.48
C GLU A 237 18.79 9.66 -13.10
N LYS A 238 17.95 9.55 -14.13
CA LYS A 238 17.72 8.30 -14.88
C LYS A 238 19.02 7.72 -15.43
N ARG A 239 19.86 8.55 -16.05
CA ARG A 239 21.14 8.12 -16.62
C ARG A 239 22.17 7.72 -15.55
N ALA A 240 22.22 8.44 -14.43
CA ALA A 240 23.10 8.08 -13.30
C ALA A 240 22.72 6.71 -12.71
N LEU A 241 21.41 6.45 -12.57
CA LEU A 241 20.90 5.16 -12.09
C LEU A 241 21.22 4.01 -13.05
N GLU A 242 21.21 4.23 -14.36
CA GLU A 242 21.49 3.20 -15.37
C GLU A 242 22.97 2.82 -15.47
N LYS A 243 23.90 3.71 -15.12
CA LYS A 243 25.33 3.37 -14.99
C LYS A 243 25.64 2.54 -13.74
N THR A 244 24.71 2.50 -12.78
CA THR A 244 24.91 1.80 -11.52
C THR A 244 24.45 0.35 -11.67
N ALA A 245 25.39 -0.59 -11.71
CA ALA A 245 25.12 -2.00 -11.54
C ALA A 245 25.32 -2.37 -10.07
N LEU A 246 24.39 -3.13 -9.50
CA LEU A 246 24.63 -3.76 -8.20
C LEU A 246 25.68 -4.85 -8.34
N ASP A 247 26.53 -5.01 -7.34
CA ASP A 247 27.34 -6.21 -7.26
C ASP A 247 26.45 -7.45 -7.08
N GLY A 248 26.95 -8.61 -7.52
CA GLY A 248 26.20 -9.86 -7.43
C GLY A 248 25.86 -10.25 -5.99
N ALA A 249 26.67 -9.80 -5.03
CA ALA A 249 26.46 -10.05 -3.61
C ALA A 249 25.19 -9.36 -3.09
N THR A 250 25.02 -8.06 -3.36
CA THR A 250 23.85 -7.30 -2.93
C THR A 250 22.56 -7.81 -3.59
N LEU A 251 22.61 -8.17 -4.87
CA LEU A 251 21.48 -8.82 -5.54
C LEU A 251 21.11 -10.16 -4.90
N GLY A 252 22.12 -10.94 -4.48
CA GLY A 252 21.91 -12.17 -3.71
C GLY A 252 21.21 -11.90 -2.39
N ILE A 253 21.68 -10.92 -1.61
CA ILE A 253 21.08 -10.52 -0.33
C ILE A 253 19.60 -10.12 -0.50
N LEU A 254 19.28 -9.31 -1.53
CA LEU A 254 17.89 -8.90 -1.79
C LEU A 254 17.00 -10.08 -2.16
N ARG A 255 17.50 -11.03 -2.97
CA ARG A 255 16.75 -12.23 -3.33
C ARG A 255 16.57 -13.17 -2.15
N ASP A 256 17.60 -13.37 -1.33
CA ASP A 256 17.54 -14.14 -0.09
C ASP A 256 16.45 -13.56 0.83
N PHE A 257 16.44 -12.23 1.03
CA PHE A 257 15.40 -11.56 1.82
C PHE A 257 14.00 -11.79 1.24
N LEU A 258 13.80 -11.48 -0.05
CA LEU A 258 12.49 -11.58 -0.70
C LEU A 258 11.97 -13.02 -0.78
N SER A 259 12.85 -14.02 -0.67
CA SER A 259 12.50 -15.44 -0.63
C SER A 259 11.91 -15.90 0.71
N LEU A 260 12.01 -15.09 1.77
CA LEU A 260 11.47 -15.44 3.09
C LEU A 260 9.93 -15.56 3.02
N ASP A 261 9.46 -16.79 3.21
CA ASP A 261 8.06 -17.19 3.29
C ASP A 261 7.96 -18.28 4.38
N LEU A 262 7.46 -17.91 5.55
CA LEU A 262 7.46 -18.75 6.76
C LEU A 262 6.34 -18.34 7.72
N SER A 263 6.18 -19.06 8.84
CA SER A 263 5.23 -18.65 9.87
C SER A 263 5.69 -17.35 10.56
N LEU A 264 4.74 -16.51 10.95
CA LEU A 264 5.02 -15.26 11.65
C LEU A 264 5.69 -15.51 13.00
N ALA A 265 5.40 -16.65 13.65
CA ALA A 265 6.06 -17.06 14.88
C ALA A 265 7.58 -17.26 14.70
N ALA A 266 8.03 -17.77 13.55
CA ALA A 266 9.45 -17.99 13.25
C ALA A 266 10.11 -16.78 12.56
N ALA A 267 9.33 -15.81 12.09
CA ALA A 267 9.81 -14.67 11.32
C ALA A 267 10.84 -13.78 12.05
N PRO A 268 10.68 -13.41 13.34
CA PRO A 268 11.67 -12.59 14.04
C PRO A 268 13.06 -13.24 14.03
N ALA A 269 13.16 -14.50 14.46
CA ALA A 269 14.42 -15.24 14.51
C ALA A 269 15.06 -15.39 13.11
N ALA A 270 14.25 -15.69 12.08
CA ALA A 270 14.75 -15.81 10.71
C ALA A 270 15.28 -14.48 10.16
N LEU A 271 14.63 -13.35 10.47
CA LEU A 271 15.07 -12.02 10.05
C LEU A 271 16.37 -11.59 10.73
N PHE A 272 16.53 -11.87 12.03
CA PHE A 272 17.79 -11.62 12.73
C PHE A 272 18.94 -12.48 12.16
N ALA A 273 18.70 -13.78 11.94
CA ALA A 273 19.69 -14.65 11.32
C ALA A 273 20.05 -14.22 9.89
N PHE A 274 19.07 -13.75 9.12
CA PHE A 274 19.31 -13.15 7.80
C PHE A 274 20.20 -11.91 7.90
N ALA A 275 19.89 -10.99 8.81
CA ALA A 275 20.66 -9.75 8.99
C ALA A 275 22.12 -10.03 9.36
N GLU A 276 22.34 -10.97 10.29
CA GLU A 276 23.69 -11.41 10.70
C GLU A 276 24.46 -12.04 9.53
N LYS A 277 23.85 -13.01 8.83
CA LYS A 277 24.46 -13.67 7.66
C LYS A 277 24.83 -12.67 6.57
N ALA A 278 23.97 -11.67 6.33
CA ALA A 278 24.17 -10.65 5.32
C ALA A 278 25.08 -9.49 5.77
N GLY A 279 25.45 -9.42 7.05
CA GLY A 279 26.22 -8.32 7.61
C GLY A 279 25.48 -6.97 7.59
N LEU A 280 24.16 -6.98 7.68
CA LEU A 280 23.32 -5.78 7.62
C LEU A 280 22.92 -5.30 9.02
N ALA A 281 23.11 -4.00 9.28
CA ALA A 281 22.66 -3.37 10.53
C ALA A 281 21.16 -3.06 10.47
N LEU A 282 20.33 -3.98 10.99
CA LEU A 282 18.86 -3.90 10.93
C LEU A 282 18.18 -3.87 12.31
N ASP A 283 18.94 -3.79 13.41
CA ASP A 283 18.46 -4.01 14.79
C ASP A 283 17.18 -3.24 15.11
N GLY A 284 17.15 -1.93 14.84
CA GLY A 284 15.99 -1.11 15.15
C GLY A 284 14.73 -1.49 14.36
N ALA A 285 14.87 -1.94 13.11
CA ALA A 285 13.74 -2.40 12.31
C ALA A 285 13.24 -3.77 12.78
N LEU A 286 14.15 -4.68 13.10
CA LEU A 286 13.82 -6.02 13.57
C LEU A 286 13.23 -6.02 14.98
N GLN A 287 13.70 -5.16 15.87
CA GLN A 287 13.10 -4.96 17.19
C GLN A 287 11.65 -4.43 17.10
N ARG A 288 11.37 -3.50 16.17
CA ARG A 288 9.99 -3.03 15.94
C ARG A 288 9.10 -4.13 15.38
N PHE A 289 9.62 -4.95 14.47
CA PHE A 289 8.90 -6.09 13.93
C PHE A 289 8.59 -7.13 15.02
N GLU A 290 9.58 -7.48 15.84
CA GLU A 290 9.44 -8.39 16.98
C GLU A 290 8.43 -7.88 18.00
N ALA A 291 8.54 -6.60 18.40
CA ALA A 291 7.59 -5.97 19.32
C ALA A 291 6.13 -6.05 18.82
N ARG A 292 5.92 -6.02 17.49
CA ARG A 292 4.59 -6.22 16.89
C ARG A 292 4.12 -7.67 16.98
N VAL A 293 5.00 -8.63 16.72
CA VAL A 293 4.67 -10.06 16.88
C VAL A 293 4.32 -10.37 18.33
N GLU A 294 5.04 -9.81 19.30
CA GLU A 294 4.68 -9.92 20.71
C GLU A 294 3.35 -9.23 21.04
N ALA A 295 3.09 -8.04 20.48
CA ALA A 295 1.84 -7.33 20.69
C ALA A 295 0.64 -8.11 20.12
N LEU A 296 0.80 -8.82 19.00
CA LEU A 296 -0.21 -9.75 18.47
C LEU A 296 -0.51 -10.88 19.46
N GLY A 297 0.53 -11.49 20.04
CA GLY A 297 0.36 -12.49 21.09
C GLY A 297 -0.39 -11.94 22.31
N ARG A 298 -0.08 -10.72 22.74
CA ARG A 298 -0.79 -10.01 23.83
C ARG A 298 -2.25 -9.69 23.47
N ALA A 299 -2.56 -9.47 22.20
CA ALA A 299 -3.92 -9.27 21.69
C ALA A 299 -4.71 -10.58 21.51
N GLY A 300 -4.11 -11.74 21.82
CA GLY A 300 -4.77 -13.04 21.71
C GLY A 300 -4.71 -13.66 20.30
N VAL A 301 -3.87 -13.11 19.42
CA VAL A 301 -3.63 -13.66 18.08
C VAL A 301 -2.47 -14.64 18.13
N ASP A 302 -2.70 -15.89 17.73
CA ASP A 302 -1.63 -16.87 17.55
C ASP A 302 -0.83 -16.55 16.27
N PRO A 303 0.49 -16.28 16.35
CA PRO A 303 1.31 -16.01 15.18
C PRO A 303 1.71 -17.28 14.40
N ALA A 304 1.53 -18.48 14.94
CA ALA A 304 1.91 -19.72 14.26
C ALA A 304 1.16 -19.96 12.93
N PRO A 305 -0.19 -19.79 12.84
CA PRO A 305 -0.93 -19.98 11.58
C PRO A 305 -0.81 -18.81 10.59
N ILE A 306 -0.21 -17.68 10.99
CA ILE A 306 -0.06 -16.51 10.11
C ILE A 306 1.19 -16.70 9.25
N THR A 307 1.06 -16.53 7.94
CA THR A 307 2.21 -16.53 7.02
C THR A 307 2.85 -15.14 6.99
N TYR A 308 4.14 -15.05 7.31
CA TYR A 308 4.97 -13.91 6.98
C TYR A 308 5.65 -14.13 5.62
N ARG A 309 5.50 -13.17 4.72
CA ARG A 309 6.20 -13.15 3.44
C ARG A 309 6.91 -11.82 3.27
N ALA A 310 8.24 -11.84 3.17
CA ALA A 310 9.05 -10.63 3.06
C ALA A 310 8.77 -9.85 1.75
N ALA A 311 8.44 -10.56 0.67
CA ALA A 311 8.03 -9.96 -0.60
C ALA A 311 6.56 -9.50 -0.64
N PHE A 312 5.80 -9.67 0.44
CA PHE A 312 4.39 -9.28 0.49
C PHE A 312 4.26 -7.79 0.84
N GLY A 313 3.81 -7.03 -0.15
CA GLY A 313 3.39 -5.64 -0.02
C GLY A 313 1.96 -5.47 -0.55
N ARG A 314 1.40 -4.28 -0.39
CA ARG A 314 0.09 -3.92 -0.94
C ARG A 314 0.26 -2.92 -2.10
N PRO A 315 -0.61 -2.96 -3.12
CA PRO A 315 -0.48 -2.11 -4.32
C PRO A 315 -0.89 -0.64 -4.11
N LEU A 316 -0.95 -0.16 -2.86
CA LEU A 316 -1.28 1.22 -2.51
C LEU A 316 -0.02 1.88 -1.95
N ASP A 317 0.35 3.02 -2.52
CA ASP A 317 1.66 3.64 -2.25
C ASP A 317 1.75 4.29 -0.87
N TYR A 318 0.63 4.45 -0.18
CA TYR A 318 0.57 5.12 1.13
C TYR A 318 0.97 4.24 2.31
N TYR A 319 1.14 2.92 2.15
CA TYR A 319 1.58 2.05 3.23
C TYR A 319 3.06 2.31 3.59
N THR A 320 3.39 2.15 4.88
CA THR A 320 4.71 2.51 5.43
C THR A 320 5.25 1.51 6.45
N GLY A 321 4.54 0.41 6.72
CA GLY A 321 4.88 -0.55 7.77
C GLY A 321 4.17 -1.88 7.60
N LEU A 322 3.48 -2.35 8.64
CA LEU A 322 2.62 -3.53 8.58
C LEU A 322 1.71 -3.46 7.35
N VAL A 323 1.61 -4.57 6.64
CA VAL A 323 0.55 -4.83 5.67
C VAL A 323 0.04 -6.26 5.84
N PHE A 324 -1.25 -6.47 5.62
CA PHE A 324 -1.83 -7.80 5.72
C PHE A 324 -3.03 -7.98 4.80
N GLU A 325 -3.30 -9.25 4.48
CA GLU A 325 -4.53 -9.72 3.86
C GLU A 325 -5.06 -10.95 4.58
N ILE A 326 -6.38 -11.05 4.66
CA ILE A 326 -7.08 -12.19 5.24
C ILE A 326 -8.03 -12.74 4.17
N GLY A 327 -7.95 -14.05 3.94
CA GLY A 327 -8.86 -14.82 3.09
C GLY A 327 -9.30 -16.10 3.80
N ILE A 328 -9.91 -17.02 3.04
CA ILE A 328 -10.24 -18.37 3.51
C ILE A 328 -9.30 -19.36 2.83
N ASP A 329 -8.88 -20.39 3.55
CA ASP A 329 -8.10 -21.49 2.99
C ASP A 329 -8.80 -22.11 1.77
N GLY A 330 -8.02 -22.36 0.71
CA GLY A 330 -8.52 -22.89 -0.55
C GLY A 330 -9.21 -21.87 -1.48
N SER A 331 -9.50 -20.64 -1.03
CA SER A 331 -9.96 -19.54 -1.91
C SER A 331 -8.84 -18.54 -2.19
N LEU A 332 -8.82 -17.93 -3.38
CA LEU A 332 -7.91 -16.83 -3.70
C LEU A 332 -8.47 -15.45 -3.30
N ASP A 333 -9.73 -15.40 -2.82
CA ASP A 333 -10.38 -14.15 -2.47
C ASP A 333 -9.81 -13.54 -1.18
N VAL A 334 -9.60 -12.23 -1.24
CA VAL A 334 -9.22 -11.40 -0.08
C VAL A 334 -10.48 -10.85 0.55
N LEU A 335 -10.78 -11.24 1.78
CA LEU A 335 -11.94 -10.81 2.54
C LEU A 335 -11.66 -9.55 3.35
N ALA A 336 -10.43 -9.40 3.84
CA ALA A 336 -9.97 -8.21 4.54
C ALA A 336 -8.54 -7.89 4.16
N GLY A 337 -8.18 -6.62 4.29
CA GLY A 337 -6.81 -6.20 4.04
C GLY A 337 -6.57 -4.79 4.51
N GLY A 338 -5.38 -4.58 5.05
CA GLY A 338 -5.06 -3.40 5.83
C GLY A 338 -3.57 -3.23 6.00
N GLY A 339 -3.21 -2.25 6.83
CA GLY A 339 -1.83 -1.93 7.10
C GLY A 339 -1.64 -0.52 7.67
N ARG A 340 -0.39 -0.20 7.97
CA ARG A 340 0.05 1.08 8.55
C ARG A 340 0.42 2.09 7.46
N PHE A 341 0.00 3.34 7.61
CA PHE A 341 0.14 4.41 6.63
C PHE A 341 0.50 5.77 7.27
N ASP A 342 1.60 5.81 8.01
CA ASP A 342 2.04 6.98 8.81
C ASP A 342 2.25 8.27 8.02
N ARG A 343 2.56 8.15 6.72
CA ARG A 343 2.84 9.31 5.85
C ARG A 343 1.56 9.94 5.31
N LEU A 344 0.45 9.19 5.23
CA LEU A 344 -0.76 9.61 4.54
C LEU A 344 -1.35 10.89 5.16
N MET A 345 -1.46 10.95 6.48
CA MET A 345 -2.04 12.11 7.18
C MET A 345 -1.30 13.41 6.85
N THR A 346 0.04 13.35 6.78
CA THR A 346 0.87 14.52 6.42
C THR A 346 0.68 14.90 4.95
N LEU A 347 0.62 13.90 4.06
CA LEU A 347 0.38 14.11 2.63
C LEU A 347 -1.00 14.71 2.34
N LEU A 348 -1.99 14.43 3.20
CA LEU A 348 -3.33 15.01 3.14
C LEU A 348 -3.44 16.38 3.85
N GLY A 349 -2.34 16.95 4.34
CA GLY A 349 -2.29 18.30 4.91
C GLY A 349 -2.44 18.39 6.43
N ALA A 350 -2.30 17.28 7.17
CA ALA A 350 -2.22 17.35 8.63
C ALA A 350 -1.00 18.18 9.07
N ARG A 351 -1.22 19.10 10.03
CA ARG A 351 -0.14 19.98 10.54
C ARG A 351 0.88 19.26 11.41
N GLN A 352 0.51 18.13 11.98
CA GLN A 352 1.35 17.29 12.82
C GLN A 352 1.40 15.88 12.25
N ARG A 353 2.49 15.15 12.51
CA ARG A 353 2.60 13.74 12.13
C ARG A 353 1.59 12.94 12.96
N ILE A 354 0.67 12.28 12.29
CA ILE A 354 -0.33 11.40 12.89
C ILE A 354 -0.05 9.97 12.41
N PRO A 355 0.51 9.08 13.25
CA PRO A 355 0.66 7.67 12.91
C PRO A 355 -0.72 7.04 12.67
N ALA A 356 -0.84 6.11 11.73
CA ALA A 356 -2.15 5.57 11.38
C ALA A 356 -2.09 4.12 10.89
N VAL A 357 -3.09 3.34 11.24
CA VAL A 357 -3.25 1.94 10.80
C VAL A 357 -4.73 1.62 10.67
N GLY A 358 -5.10 0.75 9.73
CA GLY A 358 -6.48 0.37 9.54
C GLY A 358 -6.65 -0.80 8.58
N PHE A 359 -7.90 -1.17 8.35
CA PHE A 359 -8.27 -2.25 7.45
C PHE A 359 -9.64 -2.03 6.84
N ALA A 360 -9.85 -2.64 5.68
CA ALA A 360 -11.15 -2.74 5.03
C ALA A 360 -11.54 -4.20 4.80
N LEU A 361 -12.83 -4.47 4.96
CA LEU A 361 -13.55 -5.70 4.69
C LEU A 361 -14.26 -5.59 3.34
N TRP A 362 -14.20 -6.63 2.51
CA TRP A 362 -14.97 -6.76 1.27
C TRP A 362 -16.26 -7.52 1.51
N LEU A 363 -17.35 -6.77 1.72
CA LEU A 363 -18.63 -7.31 2.15
C LEU A 363 -19.26 -8.26 1.11
N ASP A 364 -19.07 -7.99 -0.18
CA ASP A 364 -19.51 -8.86 -1.27
C ASP A 364 -18.82 -10.23 -1.23
N ARG A 365 -17.54 -10.27 -0.87
CA ARG A 365 -16.76 -11.51 -0.80
C ARG A 365 -17.06 -12.29 0.48
N ILE A 366 -17.30 -11.60 1.59
CA ILE A 366 -17.72 -12.24 2.84
C ILE A 366 -19.10 -12.88 2.65
N ASP A 367 -20.04 -12.19 1.99
CA ASP A 367 -21.36 -12.74 1.66
C ASP A 367 -21.26 -13.99 0.77
N GLN A 368 -20.38 -13.97 -0.24
CA GLN A 368 -20.11 -15.16 -1.07
C GLN A 368 -19.50 -16.32 -0.28
N ALA A 369 -18.65 -16.03 0.70
CA ALA A 369 -18.05 -17.06 1.55
C ALA A 369 -19.03 -17.70 2.56
N LEU A 370 -20.08 -16.94 2.93
CA LEU A 370 -21.21 -17.41 3.74
C LEU A 370 -22.14 -18.34 2.95
N ALA A 371 -22.23 -18.19 1.63
CA ALA A 371 -23.05 -19.06 0.80
C ALA A 371 -22.58 -20.53 0.91
N PRO A 372 -23.51 -21.50 0.97
CA PRO A 372 -23.13 -22.91 0.94
C PRO A 372 -22.34 -23.20 -0.33
N GLN A 373 -21.22 -23.92 -0.19
CA GLN A 373 -20.49 -24.41 -1.36
C GLN A 373 -21.42 -25.38 -2.08
N ASN A 374 -21.97 -24.98 -3.23
CA ASN A 374 -22.70 -25.90 -4.10
C ASN A 374 -21.70 -26.92 -4.64
N GLY A 375 -21.49 -28.00 -3.89
CA GLY A 375 -20.40 -28.94 -4.10
C GLY A 375 -20.50 -30.24 -3.30
N GLU A 376 -21.69 -30.63 -2.84
CA GLU A 376 -22.05 -32.04 -2.69
C GLU A 376 -23.26 -32.27 -3.59
N ALA A 377 -22.97 -32.59 -4.86
CA ALA A 377 -23.96 -33.25 -5.70
C ALA A 377 -24.33 -34.56 -4.99
N ALA A 378 -25.62 -34.72 -4.73
CA ALA A 378 -26.22 -35.97 -4.27
C ALA A 378 -25.57 -37.18 -4.96
N GLN A 379 -25.05 -38.10 -4.14
CA GLN A 379 -24.87 -39.51 -4.52
C GLN A 379 -25.91 -40.33 -3.77
#